data_AF-A0A416RT70-F1
#
_entry.id   AF-A0A416RT70-F1
#
_cell.length_a   1.000
_cell.length_b   1.000
_cell.length_c   1.000
_cell.angle_alpha   90.00
_cell.angle_beta   90.00
_cell.angle_gamma   90.00
#
_symmetry.space_group_name_H-M   'P 1'
#
loop_
_entity.id
_entity.type
_entity.pdbx_description
1 polymer ?
#
loop_
_entity_poly.entity_id
_entity_poly.type
_entity_poly.pdbx_seq_one_letter_code
_entity_poly.pdbx_strand_id
1 'polypeptide(L)'
;MSEVKEVLKLAADGMKNRTLNELLENDTEYQKRFKEEKEALKAVDALELSEEQRNIVDTLIARKGEVEFDYNVNTYMAEMLDAYEILKQFGVTEG
;
A
#
# COMPACT_ATOMS: atom_id res chain seq x y z
N MET A 1 -4.42 -15.84 21.88
CA MET A 1 -3.70 -15.52 20.63
C MET A 1 -4.59 -14.89 19.55
N SER A 2 -5.85 -15.31 19.34
CA SER A 2 -6.72 -14.69 18.31
C SER A 2 -7.16 -13.26 18.65
N GLU A 3 -7.56 -12.99 19.90
CA GLU A 3 -7.99 -11.64 20.32
C GLU A 3 -6.86 -10.62 20.29
N VAL A 4 -5.65 -10.99 20.75
CA VAL A 4 -4.47 -10.10 20.68
C VAL A 4 -4.13 -9.74 19.23
N LYS A 5 -4.27 -10.70 18.31
CA LYS A 5 -4.08 -10.46 16.87
C LYS A 5 -5.15 -9.53 16.29
N GLU A 6 -6.40 -9.64 16.75
CA GLU A 6 -7.50 -8.77 16.34
C GLU A 6 -7.35 -7.35 16.87
N VAL A 7 -6.95 -7.21 18.14
CA VAL A 7 -6.70 -5.91 18.79
C VAL A 7 -5.48 -5.24 18.18
N LEU A 8 -4.40 -5.98 17.90
CA LEU A 8 -3.25 -5.45 17.16
C LEU A 8 -3.62 -5.04 15.74
N LYS A 9 -4.48 -5.81 15.05
CA LYS A 9 -5.00 -5.42 13.73
C LYS A 9 -5.78 -4.11 13.81
N LEU A 10 -6.72 -3.98 14.75
CA LEU A 10 -7.54 -2.78 14.90
C LEU A 10 -6.72 -1.55 15.30
N ALA A 11 -5.75 -1.72 16.20
CA ALA A 11 -4.83 -0.65 16.61
C ALA A 11 -3.88 -0.26 15.46
N ALA A 12 -3.36 -1.24 14.72
CA ALA A 12 -2.54 -1.03 13.54
C ALA A 12 -3.34 -0.33 12.44
N ASP A 13 -4.55 -0.76 12.12
CA ASP A 13 -5.42 -0.14 11.11
C ASP A 13 -5.77 1.32 11.47
N GLY A 14 -5.97 1.61 12.77
CA GLY A 14 -6.22 2.96 13.27
C GLY A 14 -5.01 3.89 13.20
N MET A 15 -3.81 3.40 13.53
CA MET A 15 -2.56 4.19 13.48
C MET A 15 -2.00 4.34 12.06
N LYS A 16 -2.15 3.29 11.24
CA LYS A 16 -1.57 3.18 9.89
C LYS A 16 -2.05 4.31 9.00
N ASN A 17 -3.34 4.65 9.02
CA ASN A 17 -3.85 5.68 8.12
C ASN A 17 -3.32 7.08 8.46
N ARG A 18 -3.17 7.43 9.74
CA ARG A 18 -2.68 8.76 10.10
C ARG A 18 -1.18 8.92 9.84
N THR A 19 -0.36 8.00 10.37
CA THR A 19 1.10 8.10 10.21
C THR A 19 1.53 7.93 8.77
N LEU A 20 0.90 7.01 8.02
CA LEU A 20 1.19 6.85 6.59
C LEU A 20 0.81 8.11 5.82
N ASN A 21 -0.37 8.68 6.06
CA ASN A 21 -0.77 9.92 5.38
C ASN A 21 0.20 11.06 5.70
N GLU A 22 0.60 11.24 6.95
CA GLU A 22 1.59 12.25 7.34
C GLU A 22 2.93 12.03 6.63
N LEU A 23 3.41 10.77 6.49
CA LEU A 23 4.63 10.46 5.76
C LEU A 23 4.50 10.76 4.27
N LEU A 24 3.41 10.29 3.65
CA LEU A 24 3.16 10.47 2.22
C LEU A 24 2.97 11.95 1.86
N GLU A 25 2.27 12.73 2.69
CA GLU A 25 2.08 14.16 2.48
C GLU A 25 3.40 14.94 2.53
N ASN A 26 4.34 14.50 3.37
CA ASN A 26 5.64 15.15 3.51
C ASN A 26 6.69 14.62 2.50
N ASP A 27 6.47 13.46 1.90
CA ASP A 27 7.35 12.92 0.85
C ASP A 27 7.07 13.62 -0.50
N THR A 28 7.89 14.63 -0.78
CA THR A 28 7.79 15.42 -2.01
C THR A 28 8.00 14.59 -3.28
N GLU A 29 8.85 13.56 -3.22
CA GLU A 29 9.13 12.72 -4.38
C GLU A 29 7.96 11.77 -4.66
N TYR A 30 7.39 11.18 -3.61
CA TYR A 30 6.15 10.43 -3.71
C TYR A 30 5.03 11.29 -4.31
N GLN A 31 4.77 12.49 -3.77
CA GLN A 31 3.70 13.37 -4.25
C GLN A 31 3.88 13.74 -5.73
N LYS A 32 5.11 14.02 -6.15
CA LYS A 32 5.43 14.27 -7.55
C LYS A 32 5.08 13.07 -8.43
N ARG A 33 5.58 11.89 -8.09
CA ARG A 33 5.35 10.64 -8.86
C ARG A 33 3.87 10.27 -8.89
N PHE A 34 3.16 10.43 -7.77
CA PHE A 34 1.73 10.18 -7.68
C PHE A 34 0.90 11.12 -8.56
N LYS A 35 1.31 12.39 -8.68
CA LYS A 35 0.69 13.32 -9.61
C LYS A 35 0.96 12.93 -11.07
N GLU A 36 2.21 12.59 -11.39
CA GLU A 36 2.61 12.14 -12.74
C GLU A 36 1.84 10.88 -13.16
N GLU A 37 1.66 9.92 -12.24
CA GLU A 37 0.85 8.72 -12.46
C GLU A 37 -0.61 9.08 -12.80
N LYS A 38 -1.25 9.96 -12.01
CA LYS A 38 -2.63 10.40 -12.27
C LYS A 38 -2.78 11.11 -13.61
N GLU A 39 -1.79 11.90 -13.99
CA GLU A 39 -1.77 12.59 -15.29
C GLU A 39 -1.58 11.60 -16.44
N ALA A 40 -0.69 10.61 -16.29
CA ALA A 40 -0.48 9.55 -17.27
C ALA A 40 -1.75 8.69 -17.46
N LEU A 41 -2.45 8.34 -16.37
CA LEU A 41 -3.69 7.57 -16.45
C LEU A 41 -4.77 8.32 -17.24
N LYS A 42 -4.96 9.63 -16.98
CA LYS A 42 -5.87 10.47 -17.76
C LYS A 42 -5.49 10.53 -19.24
N ALA A 43 -4.19 10.57 -19.55
CA ALA A 43 -3.71 10.56 -20.92
C ALA A 43 -4.03 9.23 -21.61
N VAL A 44 -3.88 8.10 -20.92
CA VAL A 44 -4.26 6.77 -21.41
C VAL A 44 -5.76 6.67 -21.69
N ASP A 45 -6.58 7.21 -20.80
CA ASP A 45 -8.05 7.25 -20.95
C ASP A 45 -8.48 8.06 -22.18
N ALA A 46 -7.72 9.10 -22.51
CA ALA A 46 -7.99 9.96 -23.67
C ALA A 46 -7.49 9.40 -25.02
N LEU A 47 -6.76 8.28 -25.03
CA LEU A 47 -6.29 7.69 -26.29
C LEU A 47 -7.47 7.14 -27.12
N GLU A 48 -7.43 7.37 -28.43
CA GLU A 48 -8.33 6.66 -29.36
C GLU A 48 -7.74 5.29 -29.70
N LEU A 49 -8.07 4.29 -28.87
CA LEU A 49 -7.68 2.90 -29.05
C LEU A 49 -8.85 2.10 -29.63
N SER A 50 -8.56 1.04 -30.37
CA SER A 50 -9.59 0.03 -30.68
C SER A 50 -10.08 -0.63 -29.39
N GLU A 51 -11.25 -1.25 -29.43
CA GLU A 51 -11.82 -1.97 -28.28
C GLU A 51 -10.86 -3.05 -27.74
N GLU A 52 -10.20 -3.78 -28.64
CA GLU A 52 -9.21 -4.80 -28.27
C GLU A 52 -7.98 -4.19 -27.58
N GLN A 53 -7.44 -3.10 -28.14
CA GLN A 53 -6.29 -2.39 -27.56
C GLN A 53 -6.65 -1.79 -26.19
N ARG A 54 -7.84 -1.21 -26.07
CA ARG A 54 -8.37 -0.66 -24.81
C ARG A 54 -8.45 -1.77 -23.75
N ASN A 55 -9.06 -2.90 -24.08
CA ASN A 55 -9.18 -4.03 -23.17
C ASN A 55 -7.81 -4.57 -22.71
N ILE A 56 -6.82 -4.64 -23.60
CA ILE A 56 -5.45 -5.05 -23.24
C ILE A 56 -4.83 -4.07 -22.24
N VAL A 57 -4.91 -2.77 -22.51
CA VAL A 57 -4.34 -1.72 -21.65
C VAL A 57 -5.02 -1.70 -20.29
N ASP A 58 -6.35 -1.70 -20.26
CA ASP A 58 -7.13 -1.64 -19.03
C ASP A 58 -6.89 -2.89 -18.17
N THR A 59 -6.81 -4.07 -18.81
CA THR A 59 -6.45 -5.32 -18.12
C THR A 59 -5.05 -5.23 -17.51
N LEU A 60 -4.07 -4.72 -18.24
CA LEU A 60 -2.71 -4.58 -17.71
C LEU A 60 -2.65 -3.62 -16.52
N ILE A 61 -3.32 -2.47 -16.61
CA ILE A 61 -3.39 -1.49 -15.52
C ILE A 61 -4.05 -2.11 -14.29
N ALA A 62 -5.19 -2.78 -14.46
CA ALA A 62 -5.89 -3.46 -13.37
C ALA A 62 -5.02 -4.51 -12.69
N ARG A 63 -4.38 -5.40 -13.47
CA ARG A 63 -3.51 -6.45 -12.91
C ARG A 63 -2.28 -5.90 -12.21
N LYS A 64 -1.70 -4.81 -12.71
CA LYS A 64 -0.61 -4.12 -12.00
C LYS A 64 -1.08 -3.58 -10.65
N GLY A 65 -2.24 -2.91 -10.62
CA GLY A 65 -2.81 -2.37 -9.38
C GLY A 65 -3.12 -3.46 -8.36
N GLU A 66 -3.68 -4.60 -8.79
CA GLU A 66 -3.94 -5.76 -7.92
C GLU A 66 -2.64 -6.33 -7.33
N VAL A 67 -1.62 -6.56 -8.17
CA VAL A 67 -0.32 -7.09 -7.72
C VAL A 67 0.38 -6.13 -6.76
N GLU A 68 0.33 -4.83 -7.04
CA GLU A 68 0.94 -3.80 -6.20
C GLU A 68 0.21 -3.67 -4.85
N PHE A 69 -1.12 -3.79 -4.85
CA PHE A 69 -1.91 -3.87 -3.62
C PHE A 69 -1.50 -5.08 -2.76
N ASP A 70 -1.48 -6.27 -3.35
CA ASP A 70 -1.10 -7.50 -2.63
C ASP A 70 0.34 -7.43 -2.11
N TYR A 71 1.27 -6.87 -2.91
CA TYR A 71 2.65 -6.63 -2.50
C TYR A 71 2.71 -5.69 -1.29
N ASN A 72 2.03 -4.54 -1.33
CA ASN A 72 2.02 -3.56 -0.24
C ASN A 72 1.42 -4.12 1.05
N VAL A 73 0.35 -4.93 0.94
CA VAL A 73 -0.24 -5.63 2.10
C VAL A 73 0.76 -6.60 2.72
N ASN A 74 1.44 -7.41 1.90
CA ASN A 74 2.41 -8.38 2.38
C ASN A 74 3.65 -7.72 3.00
N THR A 75 4.17 -6.66 2.38
CA THR A 75 5.29 -5.86 2.91
C THR A 75 4.93 -5.29 4.28
N TYR A 76 3.75 -4.69 4.41
CA TYR A 76 3.29 -4.17 5.71
C TYR A 76 3.20 -5.26 6.79
N MET A 77 2.63 -6.42 6.44
CA MET A 77 2.55 -7.54 7.37
C MET A 77 3.94 -8.06 7.77
N ALA A 78 4.89 -8.10 6.84
CA ALA A 78 6.27 -8.49 7.13
C ALA A 78 6.94 -7.49 8.08
N GLU A 79 6.82 -6.18 7.82
CA GLU A 79 7.36 -5.13 8.67
C GLU A 79 6.79 -5.18 10.10
N MET A 80 5.49 -5.47 10.25
CA MET A 80 4.88 -5.66 11.58
C MET A 80 5.45 -6.87 12.32
N LEU A 81 5.73 -7.97 11.62
CA LEU A 81 6.33 -9.17 12.22
C LEU A 81 7.77 -8.89 12.64
N ASP A 82 8.53 -8.20 11.81
CA ASP A 82 9.91 -7.79 12.12
C ASP A 82 9.94 -6.85 13.33
N ALA A 83 9.05 -5.85 13.38
CA ALA A 83 8.92 -4.95 14.52
C ALA A 83 8.58 -5.69 15.81
N TYR A 84 7.68 -6.69 15.74
CA TYR A 84 7.36 -7.53 16.89
C TYR A 84 8.57 -8.36 17.37
N GLU A 85 9.35 -8.91 16.44
CA GLU A 85 10.57 -9.66 16.78
C GLU A 85 11.64 -8.76 17.41
N ILE A 86 11.78 -7.52 16.95
CA ILE A 86 12.62 -6.51 17.60
C ILE A 86 12.16 -6.27 19.04
N LEU A 87 10.86 -6.05 19.27
CA LEU A 87 10.33 -5.81 20.62
C LEU A 87 10.56 -6.99 21.58
N LYS A 88 10.51 -8.23 21.08
CA LYS A 88 10.89 -9.43 21.86
C LYS A 88 12.34 -9.39 22.29
N GLN A 89 13.27 -9.03 21.40
CA GLN A 89 14.69 -8.95 21.74
C GLN A 89 14.98 -7.95 22.87
N PHE A 90 14.14 -6.92 23.02
CA PHE A 90 14.22 -5.95 24.11
C PHE A 90 13.41 -6.32 25.36
N GLY A 91 12.80 -7.50 25.43
CA GLY A 91 12.02 -7.94 26.59
C GLY A 91 10.71 -7.17 26.81
N VAL A 92 10.25 -6.41 25.82
CA VAL A 92 9.06 -5.53 25.92
C VAL A 92 7.75 -6.30 25.78
N THR A 93 7.82 -7.59 25.39
CA THR A 93 6.65 -8.42 25.05
C THR A 93 6.32 -9.51 26.07
N GLU A 94 7.06 -9.61 27.18
CA GLU A 94 6.88 -10.64 28.23
C GLU A 94 5.98 -10.19 29.41
N GLY A 95 5.07 -9.24 29.18
CA GLY A 95 4.11 -8.72 30.17
C GLY A 95 2.79 -9.48 30.22
#